data_AF-A0A1Z8MZ51-F1
#
_entry.id   AF-A0A1Z8MZ51-F1
#
_cell.length_a   1.000
_cell.length_b   1.000
_cell.length_c   1.000
_cell.angle_alpha   90.00
_cell.angle_beta   90.00
_cell.angle_gamma   90.00
#
_symmetry.space_group_name_H-M   'P 1'
#
loop_
_entity.id
_entity.type
_entity.pdbx_description
1 polymer ?
#
loop_
_entity_poly.entity_id
_entity_poly.type
_entity_poly.pdbx_seq_one_letter_code
_entity_poly.pdbx_strand_id
1 'polypeptide(L)'
;MPTHLPADILAMCLELWLTANNASAAESLRDAWCQYRLSQDSSFLEQWCERSQIGVDLANYVRWSSVYYNGLVDAHHQNNLHERSSDSDGLFAEYVTIHEFFHAYQMDHLDEAIHNTPEDLDIQSGRTGDGSRPWHSEGSADFFGHLLTELSGRPGQLRGYFESGEDCWARIDGDFSLWDLTYDADGGCGYNLGAWSIAYLVSQHSIETYLLFYDDLNAYGFLDGWLKNFGVTNDEFDENFRNWFLQTSRTEKLQTIDEIVSVAQQAAKRSNAGPL
;
A
#
# COMPACT_ATOMS: atom_id res chain seq x y z
N MET A 1 5.72 -10.80 41.02
CA MET A 1 5.04 -11.77 40.15
C MET A 1 5.13 -11.22 38.74
N PRO A 2 5.83 -11.87 37.81
CA PRO A 2 5.89 -11.37 36.44
C PRO A 2 4.56 -11.69 35.77
N THR A 3 3.84 -10.63 35.40
CA THR A 3 2.66 -10.69 34.55
C THR A 3 3.08 -11.23 33.19
N HIS A 4 2.50 -12.36 32.79
CA HIS A 4 2.54 -12.85 31.42
C HIS A 4 2.01 -11.76 30.49
N LEU A 5 2.86 -11.26 29.61
CA LEU A 5 2.43 -10.68 28.34
C LEU A 5 1.77 -11.82 27.53
N PRO A 6 0.59 -11.62 26.94
CA PRO A 6 0.00 -12.62 26.06
C PRO A 6 0.91 -12.85 24.85
N ALA A 7 1.07 -14.12 24.49
CA ALA A 7 2.02 -14.62 23.50
C ALA A 7 1.51 -14.53 22.05
N ASP A 8 0.57 -13.63 21.76
CA ASP A 8 0.00 -13.43 20.43
C ASP A 8 0.24 -11.97 20.00
N ILE A 9 1.50 -11.59 19.88
CA ILE A 9 1.86 -10.62 18.85
C ILE A 9 2.11 -11.50 17.64
N LEU A 10 1.11 -11.62 16.76
CA LEU A 10 1.35 -12.13 15.41
C LEU A 10 2.41 -11.19 14.81
N ALA A 11 3.65 -11.66 14.78
CA ALA A 11 4.71 -10.95 14.10
C ALA A 11 4.40 -11.06 12.61
N MET A 12 4.20 -9.92 11.93
CA MET A 12 4.14 -9.86 10.48
C MET A 12 5.31 -10.67 9.89
N CYS A 13 5.00 -11.78 9.22
CA CYS A 13 6.02 -12.63 8.59
C CYS A 13 6.33 -12.08 7.20
N LEU A 14 7.28 -11.14 7.12
CA LEU A 14 7.72 -10.50 5.88
C LEU A 14 9.04 -11.08 5.38
N GLU A 15 9.02 -11.57 4.15
CA GLU A 15 10.20 -11.99 3.38
C GLU A 15 10.53 -10.94 2.32
N LEU A 16 11.79 -10.49 2.27
CA LEU A 16 12.29 -9.55 1.26
C LEU A 16 13.27 -10.28 0.33
N TRP A 17 12.96 -10.34 -0.96
CA TRP A 17 13.77 -11.03 -1.97
C TRP A 17 14.32 -10.04 -2.99
N LEU A 18 15.62 -9.77 -2.91
CA LEU A 18 16.32 -8.83 -3.81
C LEU A 18 17.01 -9.59 -4.94
N THR A 19 16.60 -9.33 -6.19
CA THR A 19 17.20 -9.95 -7.38
C THR A 19 18.04 -8.96 -8.18
N ALA A 20 19.14 -9.44 -8.78
CA ALA A 20 19.81 -8.71 -9.85
C ALA A 20 18.87 -8.70 -11.07
N ASN A 21 18.72 -7.56 -11.74
CA ASN A 21 17.73 -7.34 -12.81
C ASN A 21 18.04 -8.11 -14.13
N ASN A 22 18.16 -9.44 -14.04
CA ASN A 22 18.38 -10.36 -15.15
C ASN A 22 17.72 -11.71 -14.87
N ALA A 23 17.32 -12.39 -15.95
CA ALA A 23 16.51 -13.61 -15.88
C ALA A 23 17.19 -14.77 -15.12
N SER A 24 18.50 -14.97 -15.30
CA SER A 24 19.21 -16.09 -14.67
C SER A 24 19.36 -15.91 -13.16
N ALA A 25 19.60 -14.68 -12.70
CA ALA A 25 19.62 -14.36 -11.28
C ALA A 25 18.23 -14.52 -10.64
N ALA A 26 17.18 -14.07 -11.33
CA ALA A 26 15.80 -14.26 -10.87
C ALA A 26 15.39 -15.74 -10.78
N GLU A 27 15.77 -16.56 -11.75
CA GLU A 27 15.55 -18.01 -11.73
C GLU A 27 16.27 -18.66 -10.54
N SER A 28 17.56 -18.36 -10.37
CA SER A 28 18.37 -18.89 -9.26
C SER A 28 17.81 -18.48 -7.89
N LEU A 29 17.32 -17.25 -7.75
CA LEU A 29 16.73 -16.75 -6.50
C LEU A 29 15.38 -17.41 -6.20
N ARG A 30 14.56 -17.63 -7.23
CA ARG A 30 13.29 -18.36 -7.09
C ARG A 30 13.50 -19.81 -6.68
N ASP A 31 14.50 -20.49 -7.23
CA ASP A 31 14.87 -21.84 -6.81
C ASP A 31 15.30 -21.87 -5.34
N ALA A 32 16.12 -20.90 -4.92
CA ALA A 32 16.56 -20.77 -3.52
C ALA A 32 15.39 -20.49 -2.56
N TRP A 33 14.50 -19.57 -2.91
CA TRP A 33 13.28 -19.31 -2.14
C TRP A 33 12.37 -20.54 -2.06
N CYS A 34 12.18 -21.25 -3.16
CA CYS A 34 11.36 -22.47 -3.21
C CYS A 34 11.92 -23.55 -2.26
N GLN A 35 13.24 -23.80 -2.33
CA GLN A 35 13.93 -24.73 -1.43
C GLN A 35 13.80 -24.30 0.04
N TYR A 36 13.92 -23.00 0.31
CA TYR A 36 13.71 -22.46 1.65
C TYR A 36 12.29 -22.76 2.13
N ARG A 37 11.23 -22.38 1.38
CA ARG A 37 9.84 -22.60 1.79
C ARG A 37 9.50 -24.08 2.01
N LEU A 38 9.91 -24.96 1.10
CA LEU A 38 9.75 -26.42 1.25
C LEU A 38 10.45 -26.98 2.50
N SER A 39 11.51 -26.33 2.97
CA SER A 39 12.23 -26.73 4.19
C SER A 39 11.61 -26.19 5.48
N GLN A 40 10.88 -25.07 5.41
CA GLN A 40 10.28 -24.42 6.58
C GLN A 40 8.87 -24.92 6.87
N ASP A 41 8.08 -25.16 5.82
CA ASP A 41 6.66 -25.48 5.94
C ASP A 41 6.32 -26.75 5.15
N SER A 42 6.01 -27.82 5.87
CA SER A 42 5.64 -29.12 5.28
C SER A 42 4.31 -29.12 4.52
N SER A 43 3.48 -28.09 4.71
CA SER A 43 2.23 -27.88 3.96
C SER A 43 2.47 -27.14 2.63
N PHE A 44 3.64 -26.53 2.45
CA PHE A 44 4.00 -25.82 1.24
C PHE A 44 4.23 -26.81 0.08
N LEU A 45 3.56 -26.58 -1.06
CA LEU A 45 3.63 -27.47 -2.22
C LEU A 45 4.62 -26.94 -3.26
N GLU A 46 5.45 -27.83 -3.80
CA GLU A 46 6.44 -27.50 -4.85
C GLU A 46 5.79 -26.84 -6.08
N GLN A 47 4.55 -27.23 -6.42
CA GLN A 47 3.80 -26.63 -7.53
C GLN A 47 3.52 -25.13 -7.33
N TRP A 48 3.57 -24.62 -6.10
CA TRP A 48 3.38 -23.19 -5.84
C TRP A 48 4.64 -22.38 -6.11
N CYS A 49 5.80 -23.02 -6.31
CA CYS A 49 7.04 -22.29 -6.46
C CYS A 49 7.07 -21.36 -7.69
N GLU A 50 6.32 -21.70 -8.74
CA GLU A 50 6.17 -20.86 -9.93
C GLU A 50 5.40 -19.55 -9.66
N ARG A 51 4.65 -19.48 -8.55
CA ARG A 51 3.82 -18.32 -8.14
C ARG A 51 4.58 -17.27 -7.36
N SER A 52 5.88 -17.45 -7.13
CA SER A 52 6.69 -16.50 -6.35
C SER A 52 6.78 -15.12 -6.96
N GLN A 53 6.60 -14.98 -8.27
CA GLN A 53 6.80 -13.71 -8.99
C GLN A 53 8.18 -13.06 -8.78
N ILE A 54 9.18 -13.80 -8.26
CA ILE A 54 10.57 -13.32 -8.18
C ILE A 54 11.08 -13.12 -9.60
N GLY A 55 11.49 -11.88 -9.90
CA GLY A 55 11.92 -11.49 -11.24
C GLY A 55 10.81 -11.10 -12.21
N VAL A 56 9.56 -11.04 -11.75
CA VAL A 56 8.43 -10.50 -12.51
C VAL A 56 8.31 -9.02 -12.21
N ASP A 57 8.22 -8.20 -13.26
CA ASP A 57 8.24 -6.75 -13.19
C ASP A 57 9.46 -6.20 -12.43
N LEU A 58 9.51 -4.92 -12.09
CA LEU A 58 10.66 -4.33 -11.39
C LEU A 58 10.57 -4.52 -9.86
N ALA A 59 9.37 -4.68 -9.34
CA ALA A 59 9.07 -5.04 -7.96
C ALA A 59 7.59 -5.45 -7.87
N ASN A 60 7.25 -6.26 -6.88
CA ASN A 60 5.88 -6.62 -6.56
C ASN A 60 5.74 -7.17 -5.14
N TYR A 61 4.50 -7.26 -4.69
CA TYR A 61 4.07 -7.89 -3.45
C TYR A 61 3.23 -9.14 -3.74
N VAL A 62 3.48 -10.21 -2.99
CA VAL A 62 2.68 -11.44 -3.00
C VAL A 62 2.24 -11.79 -1.59
N ARG A 63 0.92 -11.93 -1.38
CA ARG A 63 0.38 -12.56 -0.17
C ARG A 63 0.33 -14.07 -0.34
N TRP A 64 0.96 -14.77 0.59
CA TRP A 64 0.81 -16.19 0.78
C TRP A 64 -0.15 -16.45 1.92
N SER A 65 -1.28 -17.08 1.61
CA SER A 65 -2.33 -17.40 2.59
C SER A 65 -3.15 -18.58 2.13
N SER A 66 -3.93 -19.14 3.06
CA SER A 66 -4.80 -20.29 2.77
C SER A 66 -5.91 -19.93 1.75
N VAL A 67 -6.25 -18.63 1.66
CA VAL A 67 -7.22 -18.04 0.71
C VAL A 67 -6.83 -18.29 -0.75
N TYR A 68 -5.53 -18.19 -1.07
CA TYR A 68 -5.01 -18.43 -2.43
C TYR A 68 -4.40 -19.83 -2.58
N TYR A 69 -3.85 -20.38 -1.50
CA TYR A 69 -3.06 -21.60 -1.50
C TYR A 69 -3.65 -22.59 -0.50
N ASN A 70 -4.68 -23.32 -0.95
CA ASN A 70 -5.43 -24.25 -0.09
C ASN A 70 -4.50 -25.21 0.67
N GLY A 71 -4.63 -25.22 1.99
CA GLY A 71 -3.85 -26.06 2.89
C GLY A 71 -2.55 -25.44 3.40
N LEU A 72 -2.18 -24.24 2.94
CA LEU A 72 -1.05 -23.48 3.49
C LEU A 72 -1.33 -23.12 4.95
N VAL A 73 -0.42 -23.51 5.84
CA VAL A 73 -0.55 -23.27 7.30
C VAL A 73 0.04 -21.93 7.70
N ASP A 74 1.17 -21.55 7.10
CA ASP A 74 1.91 -20.35 7.49
C ASP A 74 1.74 -19.22 6.46
N ALA A 75 0.80 -18.32 6.73
CA ALA A 75 0.62 -17.11 5.95
C ALA A 75 1.86 -16.19 6.08
N HIS A 76 2.29 -15.61 4.96
CA HIS A 76 3.43 -14.70 4.94
C HIS A 76 3.33 -13.70 3.78
N HIS A 77 4.13 -12.65 3.90
CA HIS A 77 4.23 -11.55 2.97
C HIS A 77 5.55 -11.70 2.21
N GLN A 78 5.51 -11.59 0.89
CA GLN A 78 6.71 -11.68 0.07
C GLN A 78 6.83 -10.42 -0.79
N ASN A 79 7.86 -9.61 -0.55
CA ASN A 79 8.19 -8.48 -1.41
C ASN A 79 9.36 -8.87 -2.30
N ASN A 80 9.15 -8.77 -3.61
CA ASN A 80 10.16 -9.00 -4.61
C ASN A 80 10.69 -7.65 -5.08
N LEU A 81 12.00 -7.45 -4.96
CA LEU A 81 12.67 -6.19 -5.28
C LEU A 81 13.77 -6.45 -6.30
N HIS A 82 13.98 -5.51 -7.22
CA HIS A 82 15.09 -5.56 -8.17
C HIS A 82 16.17 -4.56 -7.78
N GLU A 83 17.43 -4.93 -8.02
CA GLU A 83 18.55 -4.00 -7.93
C GLU A 83 18.31 -2.82 -8.89
N ARG A 84 18.18 -1.61 -8.32
CA ARG A 84 18.05 -0.36 -9.09
C ARG A 84 19.43 0.25 -9.27
N SER A 85 19.72 0.74 -10.49
CA SER A 85 20.91 1.57 -10.71
C SER A 85 20.74 2.91 -9.98
N SER A 86 21.84 3.53 -9.56
CA SER A 86 21.84 4.87 -8.96
C SER A 86 21.46 5.98 -9.95
N ASP A 87 21.29 5.65 -11.25
CA ASP A 87 21.55 6.57 -12.35
C ASP A 87 20.38 6.82 -13.31
N SER A 88 19.13 6.40 -13.05
CA SER A 88 18.05 6.66 -14.04
C SER A 88 16.63 6.84 -13.49
N ASP A 89 16.07 8.05 -13.69
CA ASP A 89 14.82 8.38 -14.39
C ASP A 89 13.55 7.51 -14.20
N GLY A 90 13.30 6.95 -13.02
CA GLY A 90 11.97 6.41 -12.72
C GLY A 90 11.93 5.46 -11.53
N LEU A 91 11.39 5.95 -10.42
CA LEU A 91 11.14 5.25 -9.15
C LEU A 91 12.42 4.82 -8.40
N PHE A 92 12.66 5.45 -7.25
CA PHE A 92 13.79 5.16 -6.36
C PHE A 92 13.57 3.83 -5.60
N ALA A 93 14.66 3.11 -5.31
CA ALA A 93 14.60 1.85 -4.56
C ALA A 93 13.90 2.01 -3.21
N GLU A 94 14.09 3.14 -2.53
CA GLU A 94 13.44 3.45 -1.26
C GLU A 94 11.93 3.57 -1.41
N TYR A 95 11.44 4.31 -2.42
CA TYR A 95 10.01 4.42 -2.69
C TYR A 95 9.39 3.06 -2.98
N VAL A 96 9.98 2.30 -3.90
CA VAL A 96 9.45 0.98 -4.30
C VAL A 96 9.41 0.04 -3.10
N THR A 97 10.49 0.01 -2.30
CA THR A 97 10.53 -0.84 -1.09
C THR A 97 9.42 -0.46 -0.11
N ILE A 98 9.19 0.84 0.11
CA ILE A 98 8.16 1.31 1.02
C ILE A 98 6.76 1.04 0.46
N HIS A 99 6.53 1.24 -0.84
CA HIS A 99 5.27 0.95 -1.52
C HIS A 99 4.87 -0.52 -1.31
N GLU A 100 5.75 -1.45 -1.66
CA GLU A 100 5.48 -2.90 -1.46
C GLU A 100 5.38 -3.27 0.02
N PHE A 101 6.14 -2.62 0.90
CA PHE A 101 5.99 -2.80 2.34
C PHE A 101 4.62 -2.34 2.83
N PHE A 102 4.08 -1.26 2.25
CA PHE A 102 2.76 -0.76 2.63
C PHE A 102 1.65 -1.74 2.25
N HIS A 103 1.78 -2.48 1.14
CA HIS A 103 0.89 -3.61 0.86
C HIS A 103 1.00 -4.72 1.91
N ALA A 104 2.20 -5.02 2.38
CA ALA A 104 2.34 -5.96 3.48
C ALA A 104 1.64 -5.44 4.75
N TYR A 105 1.80 -4.16 5.08
CA TYR A 105 1.10 -3.52 6.20
C TYR A 105 -0.43 -3.60 6.04
N GLN A 106 -0.98 -3.23 4.89
CA GLN A 106 -2.42 -3.33 4.60
C GLN A 106 -2.96 -4.74 4.90
N MET A 107 -2.26 -5.75 4.39
CA MET A 107 -2.68 -7.15 4.44
C MET A 107 -2.45 -7.81 5.81
N ASP A 108 -1.56 -7.27 6.64
CA ASP A 108 -1.30 -7.74 8.00
C ASP A 108 -2.45 -7.36 8.95
N HIS A 109 -3.26 -6.35 8.59
CA HIS A 109 -4.44 -5.91 9.36
C HIS A 109 -5.74 -6.58 8.91
N LEU A 110 -5.65 -7.60 8.05
CA LEU A 110 -6.80 -8.34 7.52
C LEU A 110 -6.69 -9.81 7.90
N ASP A 111 -7.34 -10.20 8.99
CA ASP A 111 -7.45 -11.57 9.44
C ASP A 111 -8.33 -12.39 8.48
N GLU A 112 -7.98 -13.65 8.24
CA GLU A 112 -8.82 -14.60 7.47
C GLU A 112 -10.19 -14.84 8.12
N ALA A 113 -10.46 -14.29 9.31
CA ALA A 113 -11.78 -14.29 9.93
C ALA A 113 -12.79 -13.36 9.22
N ILE A 114 -12.31 -12.31 8.55
CA ILE A 114 -13.14 -11.31 7.85
C ILE A 114 -13.10 -11.44 6.34
N HIS A 115 -12.27 -12.35 5.80
CA HIS A 115 -12.22 -12.72 4.39
C HIS A 115 -11.87 -14.20 4.24
N ASN A 116 -12.57 -14.93 3.37
CA ASN A 116 -12.25 -16.34 3.11
C ASN A 116 -12.25 -16.69 1.61
N THR A 117 -12.48 -15.69 0.76
CA THR A 117 -12.35 -15.77 -0.69
C THR A 117 -11.45 -14.63 -1.19
N PRO A 118 -10.82 -14.77 -2.36
CA PRO A 118 -10.09 -13.68 -3.00
C PRO A 118 -10.95 -12.41 -3.19
N GLU A 119 -12.24 -12.59 -3.55
CA GLU A 119 -13.19 -11.49 -3.75
C GLU A 119 -13.46 -10.72 -2.45
N ASP A 120 -13.72 -11.43 -1.35
CA ASP A 120 -13.91 -10.79 -0.04
C ASP A 120 -12.65 -10.05 0.40
N LEU A 121 -11.48 -10.66 0.19
CA LEU A 121 -10.20 -10.04 0.52
C LEU A 121 -9.99 -8.74 -0.27
N ASP A 122 -10.27 -8.74 -1.57
CA ASP A 122 -10.19 -7.53 -2.39
C ASP A 122 -11.13 -6.43 -1.87
N ILE A 123 -12.38 -6.76 -1.50
CA ILE A 123 -13.32 -5.81 -0.90
C ILE A 123 -12.77 -5.25 0.43
N GLN A 124 -12.27 -6.12 1.32
CA GLN A 124 -11.72 -5.69 2.61
C GLN A 124 -10.42 -4.87 2.47
N SER A 125 -9.74 -4.98 1.32
CA SER A 125 -8.53 -4.21 0.99
C SER A 125 -8.85 -2.86 0.34
N GLY A 126 -10.14 -2.54 0.16
CA GLY A 126 -10.58 -1.30 -0.51
C GLY A 126 -10.51 -1.36 -2.03
N ARG A 127 -10.67 -2.55 -2.62
CA ARG A 127 -10.75 -2.78 -4.07
C ARG A 127 -12.18 -3.21 -4.45
N THR A 128 -12.49 -3.21 -5.74
CA THR A 128 -13.68 -3.95 -6.21
C THR A 128 -13.50 -5.45 -6.03
N GLY A 129 -14.60 -6.21 -5.92
CA GLY A 129 -14.53 -7.66 -5.72
C GLY A 129 -13.84 -8.47 -6.83
N ASP A 130 -13.67 -7.89 -8.02
CA ASP A 130 -12.85 -8.46 -9.10
C ASP A 130 -11.37 -8.01 -9.06
N GLY A 131 -10.99 -7.26 -8.02
CA GLY A 131 -9.66 -6.67 -7.81
C GLY A 131 -9.27 -5.57 -8.81
N SER A 132 -10.07 -5.30 -9.84
CA SER A 132 -9.63 -4.51 -11.00
C SER A 132 -9.50 -3.01 -10.74
N ARG A 133 -10.14 -2.50 -9.68
CA ARG A 133 -10.13 -1.08 -9.31
C ARG A 133 -9.57 -0.89 -7.91
N PRO A 134 -8.28 -0.52 -7.80
CA PRO A 134 -7.58 -0.58 -6.52
C PRO A 134 -7.26 0.81 -5.96
N TRP A 135 -8.19 1.78 -6.13
CA TRP A 135 -7.95 3.19 -5.81
C TRP A 135 -7.41 3.41 -4.39
N HIS A 136 -7.90 2.63 -3.41
CA HIS A 136 -7.48 2.73 -2.03
C HIS A 136 -6.17 1.99 -1.77
N SER A 137 -6.06 0.71 -2.17
CA SER A 137 -4.89 -0.12 -1.86
C SER A 137 -3.63 0.41 -2.55
N GLU A 138 -3.68 0.71 -3.85
CA GLU A 138 -2.53 1.27 -4.59
C GLU A 138 -2.34 2.75 -4.25
N GLY A 139 -3.43 3.52 -4.15
CA GLY A 139 -3.35 4.95 -3.87
C GLY A 139 -2.70 5.24 -2.51
N SER A 140 -2.98 4.43 -1.50
CA SER A 140 -2.34 4.58 -0.18
C SER A 140 -0.91 4.07 -0.17
N ALA A 141 -0.61 2.96 -0.84
CA ALA A 141 0.76 2.49 -1.02
C ALA A 141 1.64 3.54 -1.71
N ASP A 142 1.10 4.25 -2.72
CA ASP A 142 1.79 5.35 -3.38
C ASP A 142 1.96 6.58 -2.51
N PHE A 143 0.88 7.04 -1.87
CA PHE A 143 0.94 8.20 -0.99
C PHE A 143 1.97 7.99 0.13
N PHE A 144 1.91 6.86 0.83
CA PHE A 144 2.86 6.53 1.90
C PHE A 144 4.26 6.22 1.37
N GLY A 145 4.37 5.55 0.22
CA GLY A 145 5.62 5.32 -0.48
C GLY A 145 6.38 6.62 -0.72
N HIS A 146 5.72 7.61 -1.32
CA HIS A 146 6.32 8.92 -1.59
C HIS A 146 6.54 9.76 -0.33
N LEU A 147 5.59 9.78 0.60
CA LEU A 147 5.71 10.52 1.87
C LEU A 147 6.89 10.02 2.70
N LEU A 148 6.99 8.71 2.95
CA LEU A 148 8.03 8.15 3.80
C LEU A 148 9.40 8.20 3.11
N THR A 149 9.44 8.14 1.78
CA THR A 149 10.66 8.43 1.00
C THR A 149 11.14 9.86 1.23
N GLU A 150 10.22 10.83 1.25
CA GLU A 150 10.55 12.22 1.57
C GLU A 150 11.12 12.34 2.99
N LEU A 151 10.44 11.75 3.98
CA LEU A 151 10.88 11.74 5.38
C LEU A 151 12.21 11.01 5.59
N SER A 152 12.58 10.09 4.70
CA SER A 152 13.84 9.35 4.71
C SER A 152 15.01 10.11 4.08
N GLY A 153 14.81 11.39 3.73
CA GLY A 153 15.89 12.27 3.25
C GLY A 153 15.87 12.58 1.76
N ARG A 154 14.70 12.48 1.11
CA ARG A 154 14.49 12.95 -0.27
C ARG A 154 13.49 14.12 -0.33
N PRO A 155 13.89 15.35 0.05
CA PRO A 155 13.00 16.50 0.09
C PRO A 155 12.29 16.76 -1.24
N GLY A 156 10.99 17.08 -1.18
CA GLY A 156 10.17 17.36 -2.36
C GLY A 156 9.69 16.12 -3.12
N GLN A 157 9.95 14.90 -2.63
CA GLN A 157 9.53 13.67 -3.29
C GLN A 157 8.01 13.54 -3.43
N LEU A 158 7.24 13.84 -2.37
CA LEU A 158 5.78 13.70 -2.40
C LEU A 158 5.16 14.77 -3.30
N ARG A 159 5.60 16.01 -3.15
CA ARG A 159 5.16 17.11 -3.99
C ARG A 159 5.49 16.87 -5.46
N GLY A 160 6.72 16.46 -5.76
CA GLY A 160 7.17 16.19 -7.13
C GLY A 160 6.37 15.10 -7.83
N TYR A 161 5.99 14.04 -7.10
CA TYR A 161 5.10 13.00 -7.62
C TYR A 161 3.73 13.55 -8.02
N PHE A 162 3.09 14.33 -7.14
CA PHE A 162 1.80 14.95 -7.43
C PHE A 162 1.85 15.96 -8.58
N GLU A 163 2.95 16.71 -8.71
CA GLU A 163 3.17 17.62 -9.84
C GLU A 163 3.42 16.86 -11.16
N SER A 164 4.14 15.74 -11.13
CA SER A 164 4.38 14.93 -12.35
C SER A 164 3.11 14.25 -12.89
N GLY A 165 2.10 14.05 -12.05
CA GLY A 165 0.80 13.49 -12.42
C GLY A 165 -0.22 14.51 -12.88
N GLU A 166 0.16 15.78 -13.12
CA GLU A 166 -0.77 16.86 -13.46
C GLU A 166 -1.62 16.56 -14.70
N ASP A 167 -1.08 15.83 -15.68
CA ASP A 167 -1.82 15.43 -16.88
C ASP A 167 -3.02 14.51 -16.55
N CYS A 168 -3.01 13.84 -15.40
CA CYS A 168 -4.13 13.02 -14.93
C CYS A 168 -5.27 13.84 -14.33
N TRP A 169 -5.04 15.09 -13.94
CA TRP A 169 -6.02 15.89 -13.19
C TRP A 169 -7.26 16.24 -14.00
N ALA A 170 -7.11 16.39 -15.31
CA ALA A 170 -8.22 16.67 -16.23
C ALA A 170 -9.26 15.54 -16.31
N ARG A 171 -8.95 14.36 -15.74
CA ARG A 171 -9.85 13.20 -15.64
C ARG A 171 -10.87 13.32 -14.53
N ILE A 172 -10.59 14.15 -13.53
CA ILE A 172 -11.57 14.43 -12.49
C ILE A 172 -12.53 15.46 -13.08
N ASP A 173 -13.67 14.97 -13.57
CA ASP A 173 -14.79 15.75 -14.05
C ASP A 173 -16.05 15.50 -13.20
N GLY A 174 -17.23 15.86 -13.69
CA GLY A 174 -18.49 15.68 -12.95
C GLY A 174 -18.95 14.23 -12.81
N ASP A 175 -18.48 13.34 -13.68
CA ASP A 175 -18.87 11.92 -13.73
C ASP A 175 -17.78 11.01 -13.12
N PHE A 176 -16.63 11.57 -12.76
CA PHE A 176 -15.53 10.85 -12.12
C PHE A 176 -15.98 10.08 -10.86
N SER A 177 -15.50 8.84 -10.70
CA SER A 177 -15.57 8.10 -9.44
C SER A 177 -14.24 7.40 -9.17
N LEU A 178 -13.81 7.40 -7.90
CA LEU A 178 -12.69 6.59 -7.43
C LEU A 178 -12.91 5.10 -7.70
N TRP A 179 -14.16 4.64 -7.66
CA TRP A 179 -14.52 3.25 -7.94
C TRP A 179 -14.36 2.86 -9.42
N ASP A 180 -14.14 3.81 -10.32
CA ASP A 180 -13.86 3.54 -11.74
C ASP A 180 -12.36 3.54 -12.07
N LEU A 181 -11.50 3.85 -11.10
CA LEU A 181 -10.05 3.87 -11.30
C LEU A 181 -9.48 2.45 -11.39
N THR A 182 -9.07 2.04 -12.58
CA THR A 182 -8.34 0.79 -12.83
C THR A 182 -6.82 1.00 -12.74
N TYR A 183 -6.06 -0.10 -12.62
CA TYR A 183 -4.60 -0.11 -12.71
C TYR A 183 -4.06 0.69 -13.91
N ASP A 184 -4.67 0.48 -15.07
CA ASP A 184 -4.22 1.03 -16.34
C ASP A 184 -4.89 2.35 -16.73
N ALA A 185 -5.77 2.92 -15.89
CA ALA A 185 -6.65 4.04 -16.22
C ALA A 185 -5.96 5.06 -17.15
N ASP A 186 -6.30 4.95 -18.44
CA ASP A 186 -5.76 5.64 -19.62
C ASP A 186 -4.41 6.37 -19.40
N GLY A 187 -3.33 5.60 -19.31
CA GLY A 187 -1.97 6.14 -19.17
C GLY A 187 -1.41 6.12 -17.75
N GLY A 188 -1.95 5.27 -16.87
CA GLY A 188 -1.40 5.02 -15.54
C GLY A 188 -1.88 6.01 -14.46
N CYS A 189 -3.02 6.67 -14.67
CA CYS A 189 -3.51 7.69 -13.75
C CYS A 189 -4.16 7.15 -12.47
N GLY A 190 -4.52 5.86 -12.41
CA GLY A 190 -5.21 5.26 -11.27
C GLY A 190 -4.43 5.41 -9.96
N TYR A 191 -3.12 5.17 -10.03
CA TYR A 191 -2.15 5.36 -8.96
C TYR A 191 -2.12 6.80 -8.44
N ASN A 192 -1.89 7.77 -9.32
CA ASN A 192 -1.79 9.18 -8.94
C ASN A 192 -3.09 9.76 -8.40
N LEU A 193 -4.22 9.45 -9.03
CA LEU A 193 -5.54 9.93 -8.59
C LEU A 193 -5.99 9.24 -7.30
N GLY A 194 -5.68 7.94 -7.13
CA GLY A 194 -5.84 7.22 -5.87
C GLY A 194 -5.03 7.89 -4.76
N ALA A 195 -3.75 8.18 -4.99
CA ALA A 195 -2.90 8.88 -4.02
C ALA A 195 -3.41 10.30 -3.67
N TRP A 196 -3.98 11.02 -4.64
CA TRP A 196 -4.62 12.32 -4.38
C TRP A 196 -5.81 12.20 -3.44
N SER A 197 -6.60 11.13 -3.57
CA SER A 197 -7.71 10.86 -2.66
C SER A 197 -7.21 10.62 -1.22
N ILE A 198 -6.12 9.86 -1.06
CA ILE A 198 -5.52 9.62 0.26
C ILE A 198 -4.93 10.92 0.84
N ALA A 199 -4.27 11.74 0.02
CA ALA A 199 -3.79 13.05 0.46
C ALA A 199 -4.95 13.96 0.91
N TYR A 200 -6.05 13.98 0.17
CA TYR A 200 -7.26 14.70 0.56
C TYR A 200 -7.81 14.18 1.90
N LEU A 201 -7.98 12.87 2.06
CA LEU A 201 -8.45 12.27 3.31
C LEU A 201 -7.55 12.64 4.50
N VAL A 202 -6.23 12.49 4.34
CA VAL A 202 -5.24 12.87 5.37
C VAL A 202 -5.32 14.36 5.71
N SER A 203 -5.60 15.22 4.72
CA SER A 203 -5.76 16.66 4.96
C SER A 203 -7.00 17.03 5.78
N GLN A 204 -8.06 16.22 5.72
CA GLN A 204 -9.28 16.42 6.50
C GLN A 204 -9.17 15.81 7.90
N HIS A 205 -8.28 14.83 8.08
CA HIS A 205 -8.08 14.11 9.33
C HIS A 205 -6.62 14.21 9.78
N SER A 206 -5.86 13.12 9.68
CA SER A 206 -4.43 13.07 9.92
C SER A 206 -3.86 11.75 9.41
N ILE A 207 -2.53 11.66 9.31
CA ILE A 207 -1.83 10.40 9.05
C ILE A 207 -2.13 9.38 10.16
N GLU A 208 -2.17 9.81 11.42
CA GLU A 208 -2.44 8.93 12.57
C GLU A 208 -3.84 8.32 12.50
N THR A 209 -4.86 9.13 12.20
CA THR A 209 -6.24 8.65 11.99
C THR A 209 -6.32 7.66 10.83
N TYR A 210 -5.58 7.92 9.75
CA TYR A 210 -5.56 7.01 8.60
C TYR A 210 -4.91 5.66 8.94
N LEU A 211 -3.84 5.64 9.73
CA LEU A 211 -3.21 4.38 10.15
C LEU A 211 -4.07 3.62 11.17
N LEU A 212 -4.72 4.32 12.12
CA LEU A 212 -5.64 3.71 13.08
C LEU A 212 -6.87 3.06 12.43
N PHE A 213 -7.25 3.48 11.21
CA PHE A 213 -8.31 2.82 10.45
C PHE A 213 -7.99 1.34 10.19
N TYR A 214 -6.72 0.97 9.96
CA TYR A 214 -6.34 -0.42 9.74
C TYR A 214 -6.55 -1.28 11.00
N ASP A 215 -6.34 -0.73 12.20
CA ASP A 215 -6.58 -1.43 13.47
C ASP A 215 -8.04 -1.84 13.68
N ASP A 216 -8.98 -1.16 13.02
CA ASP A 216 -10.42 -1.42 13.12
C ASP A 216 -10.93 -2.40 12.05
N LEU A 217 -10.14 -2.73 11.01
CA LEU A 217 -10.61 -3.54 9.89
C LEU A 217 -11.10 -4.92 10.34
N ASN A 218 -10.38 -5.58 11.24
CA ASN A 218 -10.78 -6.89 11.76
C ASN A 218 -12.10 -6.87 12.55
N ALA A 219 -12.48 -5.72 13.12
CA ALA A 219 -13.71 -5.59 13.91
C ALA A 219 -14.92 -5.17 13.07
N TYR A 220 -14.71 -4.35 12.03
CA TYR A 220 -15.80 -3.70 11.29
C TYR A 220 -15.79 -4.00 9.78
N GLY A 221 -14.67 -4.47 9.23
CA GLY A 221 -14.44 -4.51 7.80
C GLY A 221 -14.21 -3.13 7.19
N PHE A 222 -13.91 -3.09 5.90
CA PHE A 222 -13.50 -1.89 5.19
C PHE A 222 -14.54 -0.75 5.25
N LEU A 223 -15.78 -1.00 4.82
CA LEU A 223 -16.80 0.05 4.70
C LEU A 223 -17.25 0.60 6.07
N ASP A 224 -17.55 -0.26 7.04
CA ASP A 224 -17.99 0.19 8.37
C ASP A 224 -16.82 0.75 9.19
N GLY A 225 -15.62 0.17 9.05
CA GLY A 225 -14.39 0.70 9.64
C GLY A 225 -14.04 2.09 9.09
N TRP A 226 -14.29 2.30 7.78
CA TRP A 226 -14.10 3.59 7.12
C TRP A 226 -15.05 4.63 7.70
N LEU A 227 -16.35 4.32 7.74
CA LEU A 227 -17.36 5.21 8.32
C LEU A 227 -17.05 5.54 9.78
N LYS A 228 -16.60 4.55 10.57
CA LYS A 228 -16.21 4.75 11.97
C LYS A 228 -15.06 5.74 12.12
N ASN A 229 -14.04 5.65 11.27
CA ASN A 229 -12.82 6.44 11.42
C ASN A 229 -12.89 7.82 10.76
N PHE A 230 -13.61 7.95 9.66
CA PHE A 230 -13.66 9.17 8.85
C PHE A 230 -15.01 9.90 8.94
N GLY A 231 -16.04 9.27 9.50
CA GLY A 231 -17.34 9.90 9.74
C GLY A 231 -18.19 10.14 8.49
N VAL A 232 -17.73 9.61 7.34
CA VAL A 232 -18.42 9.64 6.04
C VAL A 232 -18.33 8.26 5.40
N THR A 233 -19.31 7.91 4.58
CA THR A 233 -19.25 6.70 3.75
C THR A 233 -18.23 6.86 2.62
N ASN A 234 -17.83 5.75 1.97
CA ASN A 234 -16.95 5.82 0.80
C ASN A 234 -17.59 6.59 -0.37
N ASP A 235 -18.90 6.49 -0.55
CA ASP A 235 -19.63 7.24 -1.59
C ASP A 235 -19.62 8.74 -1.31
N GLU A 236 -19.92 9.15 -0.07
CA GLU A 236 -19.83 10.56 0.34
C GLU A 236 -18.39 11.07 0.23
N PHE A 237 -17.39 10.25 0.56
CA PHE A 237 -15.99 10.60 0.39
C PHE A 237 -15.60 10.81 -1.08
N ASP A 238 -16.02 9.92 -1.98
CA ASP A 238 -15.79 10.03 -3.43
C ASP A 238 -16.36 11.35 -3.97
N GLU A 239 -17.61 11.69 -3.61
CA GLU A 239 -18.22 12.97 -3.97
C GLU A 239 -17.48 14.17 -3.39
N ASN A 240 -17.10 14.11 -2.11
CA ASN A 240 -16.37 15.18 -1.43
C ASN A 240 -14.99 15.41 -2.05
N PHE A 241 -14.26 14.34 -2.35
CA PHE A 241 -12.97 14.39 -3.03
C PHE A 241 -13.10 15.00 -4.41
N ARG A 242 -14.02 14.51 -5.25
CA ARG A 242 -14.29 15.07 -6.58
C ARG A 242 -14.63 16.55 -6.52
N ASN A 243 -15.54 16.94 -5.64
CA ASN A 243 -15.96 18.33 -5.46
C ASN A 243 -14.80 19.22 -5.01
N TRP A 244 -14.04 18.79 -4.00
CA TRP A 244 -12.84 19.49 -3.55
C TRP A 244 -11.84 19.65 -4.70
N PHE A 245 -11.58 18.59 -5.45
CA PHE A 245 -10.62 18.61 -6.53
C PHE A 245 -11.03 19.58 -7.66
N LEU A 246 -12.32 19.61 -8.03
CA LEU A 246 -12.84 20.52 -9.05
C LEU A 246 -12.85 22.00 -8.60
N GLN A 247 -13.00 22.27 -7.30
CA GLN A 247 -13.15 23.62 -6.77
C GLN A 247 -11.84 24.24 -6.27
N THR A 248 -10.82 23.42 -6.00
CA THR A 248 -9.55 23.85 -5.44
C THR A 248 -8.56 24.22 -6.54
N SER A 249 -7.88 25.36 -6.45
CA SER A 249 -6.86 25.73 -7.43
C SER A 249 -5.63 24.82 -7.38
N ARG A 250 -4.83 24.77 -8.46
CA ARG A 250 -3.55 24.03 -8.49
C ARG A 250 -2.66 24.39 -7.29
N THR A 251 -2.55 25.68 -6.98
CA THR A 251 -1.71 26.16 -5.87
C THR A 251 -2.19 25.64 -4.53
N GLU A 252 -3.50 25.67 -4.28
CA GLU A 252 -4.09 25.20 -3.03
C GLU A 252 -3.94 23.68 -2.89
N LYS A 253 -4.14 22.89 -3.96
CA LYS A 253 -3.92 21.44 -3.94
C LYS A 253 -2.49 21.09 -3.54
N LEU A 254 -1.51 21.77 -4.13
CA LEU A 254 -0.10 21.52 -3.82
C LEU A 254 0.29 22.05 -2.44
N GLN A 255 -0.36 23.11 -1.95
CA GLN A 255 -0.19 23.56 -0.58
C GLN A 255 -0.68 22.51 0.43
N THR A 256 -1.76 21.79 0.15
CA THR A 256 -2.19 20.64 0.96
C THR A 256 -1.07 19.62 1.13
N ILE A 257 -0.29 19.34 0.07
CA ILE A 257 0.85 18.43 0.14
C ILE A 257 1.97 18.98 1.03
N ASP A 258 2.31 20.26 0.85
CA ASP A 258 3.34 20.92 1.67
C ASP A 258 2.98 20.90 3.17
N GLU A 259 1.69 21.09 3.48
CA GLU A 259 1.18 21.05 4.85
C GLU A 259 1.27 19.65 5.47
N ILE A 260 0.88 18.61 4.73
CA ILE A 260 1.01 17.20 5.16
C ILE A 260 2.47 16.87 5.48
N VAL A 261 3.40 17.20 4.58
CA VAL A 261 4.83 16.95 4.77
C VAL A 261 5.35 17.70 6.00
N SER A 262 4.98 18.96 6.17
CA SER A 262 5.40 19.78 7.31
C SER A 262 4.94 19.17 8.65
N VAL A 263 3.69 18.72 8.72
CA VAL A 263 3.14 18.06 9.91
C VAL A 263 3.87 16.75 10.20
N ALA A 264 4.08 15.91 9.17
CA ALA A 264 4.78 14.64 9.32
C ALA A 264 6.24 14.80 9.77
N GLN A 265 6.97 15.77 9.22
CA GLN A 265 8.33 16.11 9.63
C GLN A 265 8.40 16.59 11.09
N GLN A 266 7.41 17.36 11.54
CA GLN A 266 7.34 17.81 12.93
C GLN A 266 7.09 16.62 13.88
N ALA A 267 6.20 15.70 13.50
CA ALA A 267 5.95 14.47 14.27
C ALA A 267 7.22 13.62 14.39
N ALA A 268 7.91 13.36 13.27
CA ALA A 268 9.16 12.58 13.26
C ALA A 268 10.25 13.19 14.16
N LYS A 269 10.39 14.52 14.17
CA LYS A 269 11.33 15.23 15.06
C LYS A 269 10.99 15.07 16.54
N ARG A 270 9.69 15.07 16.89
CA ARG A 270 9.25 14.87 18.28
C ARG A 270 9.55 13.45 18.76
N SER A 271 9.31 12.43 17.93
CA SER A 271 9.61 11.04 18.27
C SER A 271 11.11 10.81 18.51
N ASN A 272 11.98 11.47 17.73
CA ASN A 272 13.43 11.37 17.88
C ASN A 272 13.99 12.17 19.07
N ALA A 273 13.23 13.09 19.65
CA ALA A 273 13.66 13.91 20.78
C ALA A 273 13.51 13.19 22.15
N GLY A 274 12.83 12.05 22.21
CA GLY A 274 12.50 11.34 23.43
C GLY A 274 11.48 12.09 24.32
N PRO A 275 10.85 11.41 25.31
CA PRO A 275 10.00 12.09 26.28
C PRO A 275 10.86 13.00 27.17
N LEU A 276 10.47 14.27 27.29
CA LEU A 276 11.02 15.24 28.26
C LEU A 276 10.73 14.83 29.70
#